data_AF-A0A948I0Q8-F1
#
_entry.id   AF-A0A948I0Q8-F1
#
_cell.length_a   1.000
_cell.length_b   1.000
_cell.length_c   1.000
_cell.angle_alpha   90.00
_cell.angle_beta   90.00
_cell.angle_gamma   90.00
#
_symmetry.space_group_name_H-M   'P 1'
#
loop_
_entity.id
_entity.type
_entity.pdbx_description
1 polymer ?
#
loop_
_entity_poly.entity_id
_entity_poly.type
_entity_poly.pdbx_seq_one_letter_code
_entity_poly.pdbx_strand_id
1 'polypeptide(L)'
;AAQARQIWEGGEPYFIRIWHPNDANAYVEMRRGFQDAVTMNLATVYFDGSTGAILSRSTAKPVLSVQRFISGMHYIQFRHWTLRWVYFALGLSGCVMIGTGFLFWLESRRKRHTQQKLAGVRVVEGLAIGSTTGIILATLAFFVANRLLPAGIEDRASLEVWAFCVVWIAGFLHAWLRRGKAWADQAWAIAGAGLLAVVLNALTTGDHLVRTVSSGLWSVAGMDLVLLAGAVIAGLSAWRLSRKAALAKHLSGSAQHA
;
A
#
# COMPACT_ATOMS: atom_id res chain seq x y z
N ALA A 1 -11.75 -32.06 -14.41
CA ALA A 1 -12.01 -30.61 -14.45
C ALA A 1 -13.51 -30.28 -14.59
N ALA A 2 -14.23 -30.81 -15.60
CA ALA A 2 -15.65 -30.52 -15.82
C ALA A 2 -16.56 -30.85 -14.61
N GLN A 3 -16.37 -32.01 -13.98
CA GLN A 3 -17.10 -32.38 -12.77
C GLN A 3 -16.84 -31.42 -11.59
N ALA A 4 -15.60 -30.97 -11.40
CA ALA A 4 -15.27 -29.99 -10.36
C ALA A 4 -15.98 -28.64 -10.59
N ARG A 5 -16.07 -28.18 -11.85
CA ARG A 5 -16.81 -26.96 -12.20
C ARG A 5 -18.31 -27.07 -11.92
N GLN A 6 -18.92 -28.24 -12.14
CA GLN A 6 -20.33 -28.48 -11.78
C GLN A 6 -20.53 -28.42 -10.26
N ILE A 7 -19.63 -29.02 -9.47
CA ILE A 7 -19.70 -29.00 -8.00
C ILE A 7 -19.58 -27.58 -7.42
N TRP A 8 -18.87 -26.70 -8.13
CA TRP A 8 -18.60 -25.32 -7.73
C TRP A 8 -19.45 -24.28 -8.45
N GLU A 9 -20.53 -24.70 -9.12
CA GLU A 9 -21.48 -23.83 -9.84
C GLU A 9 -20.78 -22.88 -10.82
N GLY A 10 -19.83 -23.39 -11.58
CA GLY A 10 -19.03 -22.62 -12.54
C GLY A 10 -17.73 -22.03 -11.99
N GLY A 11 -17.38 -22.30 -10.72
CA GLY A 11 -16.08 -21.93 -10.18
C GLY A 11 -14.92 -22.66 -10.88
N GLU A 12 -13.89 -21.92 -11.26
CA GLU A 12 -12.71 -22.48 -11.94
C GLU A 12 -11.71 -23.11 -10.96
N PRO A 13 -11.06 -24.23 -11.30
CA PRO A 13 -9.93 -24.77 -10.53
C PRO A 13 -8.73 -23.84 -10.64
N TYR A 14 -8.20 -23.41 -9.50
CA TYR A 14 -6.98 -22.59 -9.42
C TYR A 14 -5.72 -23.44 -9.21
N PHE A 15 -5.87 -24.60 -8.56
CA PHE A 15 -4.75 -25.47 -8.23
C PHE A 15 -5.15 -26.93 -8.43
N ILE A 16 -4.28 -27.68 -9.10
CA ILE A 16 -4.41 -29.12 -9.30
C ILE A 16 -3.09 -29.75 -8.85
N ARG A 17 -3.18 -30.74 -7.97
CA ARG A 17 -2.04 -31.53 -7.52
C ARG A 17 -2.39 -33.01 -7.59
N ILE A 18 -1.46 -33.78 -8.14
CA ILE A 18 -1.55 -35.24 -8.17
C ILE A 18 -0.65 -35.77 -7.04
N TRP A 19 -1.23 -36.61 -6.19
CA TRP A 19 -0.53 -37.31 -5.14
C TRP A 19 -0.33 -38.77 -5.54
N HIS A 20 0.83 -39.33 -5.21
CA HIS A 20 1.24 -40.70 -5.56
C HIS A 20 1.09 -41.02 -7.07
N PRO A 21 1.76 -40.27 -7.97
CA PRO A 21 1.68 -40.54 -9.39
C PRO A 21 2.16 -41.96 -9.71
N ASN A 22 1.48 -42.65 -10.63
CA ASN A 22 1.73 -44.04 -11.04
C ASN A 22 1.50 -45.11 -9.95
N ASP A 23 0.77 -44.78 -8.88
CA ASP A 23 0.31 -45.74 -7.87
C ASP A 23 -1.19 -46.03 -8.06
N ALA A 24 -1.65 -47.22 -7.65
CA ALA A 24 -3.07 -47.55 -7.59
C ALA A 24 -3.83 -46.68 -6.58
N ASN A 25 -3.14 -46.12 -5.57
CA ASN A 25 -3.71 -45.18 -4.60
C ASN A 25 -3.54 -43.70 -5.01
N ALA A 26 -3.28 -43.43 -6.30
CA ALA A 26 -3.17 -42.07 -6.80
C ALA A 26 -4.48 -41.29 -6.58
N TYR A 27 -4.38 -40.03 -6.16
CA TYR A 27 -5.53 -39.15 -6.08
C TYR A 27 -5.19 -37.74 -6.53
N VAL A 28 -6.21 -37.04 -7.05
CA VAL A 28 -6.12 -35.69 -7.58
C VAL A 28 -6.81 -34.72 -6.64
N GLU A 29 -6.03 -33.79 -6.09
CA GLU A 29 -6.53 -32.67 -5.31
C GLU A 29 -6.80 -31.50 -6.26
N MET A 30 -8.06 -31.03 -6.30
CA MET A 30 -8.44 -29.82 -7.02
C MET A 30 -8.96 -28.76 -6.05
N ARG A 31 -8.41 -27.55 -6.10
CA ARG A 31 -8.87 -26.39 -5.31
C ARG A 31 -9.54 -25.36 -6.19
N ARG A 32 -10.68 -24.85 -5.75
CA ARG A 32 -11.42 -23.77 -6.42
C ARG A 32 -10.65 -22.45 -6.32
N GLY A 33 -10.72 -21.64 -7.37
CA GLY A 33 -10.34 -20.24 -7.32
C GLY A 33 -11.30 -19.40 -6.47
N PHE A 34 -10.77 -18.31 -5.92
CA PHE A 34 -11.51 -17.33 -5.12
C PHE A 34 -11.75 -16.01 -5.86
N GLN A 35 -11.28 -15.89 -7.10
CA GLN A 35 -11.33 -14.63 -7.86
C GLN A 35 -12.76 -14.14 -8.10
N ASP A 36 -13.73 -15.05 -8.25
CA ASP A 36 -15.12 -14.68 -8.58
C ASP A 36 -16.02 -14.52 -7.34
N ALA A 37 -15.46 -14.56 -6.13
CA ALA A 37 -16.22 -14.40 -4.89
C ALA A 37 -15.48 -13.52 -3.87
N VAL A 38 -16.23 -12.82 -3.01
CA VAL A 38 -15.64 -12.06 -1.89
C VAL A 38 -14.99 -13.00 -0.88
N THR A 39 -15.60 -14.16 -0.63
CA THR A 39 -15.09 -15.17 0.29
C THR A 39 -13.85 -15.86 -0.27
N MET A 40 -12.79 -15.98 0.54
CA MET A 40 -11.60 -16.76 0.21
C MET A 40 -11.91 -18.27 0.30
N ASN A 41 -12.74 -18.76 -0.63
CA ASN A 41 -13.27 -20.11 -0.60
C ASN A 41 -12.33 -21.10 -1.29
N LEU A 42 -11.41 -21.65 -0.51
CA LEU A 42 -10.57 -22.78 -0.89
C LEU A 42 -11.34 -24.09 -0.73
N ALA A 43 -12.47 -24.21 -1.45
CA ALA A 43 -13.16 -25.49 -1.53
C ALA A 43 -12.26 -26.47 -2.28
N THR A 44 -11.95 -27.59 -1.63
CA THR A 44 -11.11 -28.65 -2.19
C THR A 44 -11.98 -29.87 -2.47
N VAL A 45 -11.78 -30.49 -3.63
CA VAL A 45 -12.37 -31.78 -3.99
C VAL A 45 -11.23 -32.74 -4.32
N TYR A 46 -11.31 -33.95 -3.77
CA TYR A 46 -10.38 -35.03 -4.01
C TYR A 46 -11.03 -36.05 -4.95
N PHE A 47 -10.33 -36.40 -6.02
CA PHE A 47 -10.76 -37.40 -7.00
C PHE A 47 -9.81 -38.59 -6.98
N ASP A 48 -10.34 -39.78 -7.21
CA ASP A 48 -9.53 -40.96 -7.47
C ASP A 48 -8.76 -40.80 -8.79
N GLY A 49 -7.46 -41.10 -8.78
CA GLY A 49 -6.57 -40.87 -9.91
C GLY A 49 -6.83 -41.80 -11.10
N SER A 50 -7.46 -42.96 -10.88
CA SER A 50 -7.68 -43.99 -11.90
C SER A 50 -9.10 -43.98 -12.45
N THR A 51 -10.09 -43.82 -11.58
CA THR A 51 -11.53 -43.87 -11.91
C THR A 51 -12.15 -42.49 -12.06
N GLY A 52 -11.52 -41.44 -11.52
CA GLY A 52 -12.10 -40.10 -11.47
C GLY A 52 -13.28 -39.97 -10.50
N ALA A 53 -13.55 -40.98 -9.67
CA ALA A 53 -14.60 -40.93 -8.66
C ALA A 53 -14.29 -39.88 -7.57
N ILE A 54 -15.31 -39.24 -7.01
CA ILE A 54 -15.13 -38.26 -5.92
C ILE A 54 -14.85 -39.01 -4.63
N LEU A 55 -13.67 -38.80 -4.06
CA LEU A 55 -13.27 -39.40 -2.78
C LEU A 55 -13.76 -38.57 -1.59
N SER A 56 -13.60 -37.25 -1.65
CA SER A 56 -13.98 -36.36 -0.56
C SER A 56 -14.15 -34.91 -1.02
N ARG A 57 -15.05 -34.18 -0.35
CA ARG A 57 -15.29 -32.75 -0.57
C ARG A 57 -15.12 -31.99 0.73
N SER A 58 -14.27 -30.97 0.72
CA SER A 58 -14.16 -30.05 1.85
C SER A 58 -15.34 -29.06 1.83
N THR A 59 -16.25 -29.20 2.78
CA THR A 59 -17.28 -28.20 3.09
C THR A 59 -16.84 -27.38 4.29
N ALA A 60 -16.79 -26.05 4.15
CA ALA A 60 -16.43 -25.18 5.27
C ALA A 60 -17.54 -25.19 6.34
N LYS A 61 -17.16 -25.44 7.59
CA LYS A 61 -18.06 -25.23 8.74
C LYS A 61 -18.44 -23.74 8.84
N PRO A 62 -19.59 -23.37 9.43
CA PRO A 62 -20.06 -21.98 9.48
C PRO A 62 -19.02 -20.97 9.99
N VAL A 63 -18.31 -21.30 11.06
CA VAL A 63 -17.24 -20.45 11.62
C VAL A 63 -16.11 -20.23 10.61
N LEU A 64 -15.69 -21.29 9.92
CA LEU A 64 -14.65 -21.19 8.89
C LEU A 64 -15.13 -20.38 7.67
N SER A 65 -16.41 -20.43 7.33
CA SER A 65 -17.00 -19.61 6.27
C SER A 65 -16.94 -18.12 6.62
N VAL A 66 -17.27 -17.74 7.87
CA VAL A 66 -17.13 -16.36 8.34
C VAL A 66 -15.68 -15.91 8.31
N GLN A 67 -14.75 -16.75 8.80
CA GLN A 67 -13.32 -16.45 8.74
C GLN A 67 -12.86 -16.24 7.28
N ARG A 68 -13.25 -17.12 6.36
CA ARG A 68 -12.91 -17.00 4.92
C ARG A 68 -13.50 -15.75 4.29
N PHE A 69 -14.69 -15.31 4.72
CA PHE A 69 -15.28 -14.05 4.29
C PHE A 69 -14.47 -12.86 4.79
N ILE A 70 -14.13 -12.82 6.08
CA ILE A 70 -13.28 -11.76 6.66
C ILE A 70 -11.90 -11.75 5.98
N SER A 71 -11.28 -12.92 5.79
CA SER A 71 -9.99 -13.03 5.09
C SER A 71 -10.09 -12.55 3.64
N GLY A 72 -11.15 -12.92 2.93
CA GLY A 72 -11.35 -12.48 1.55
C GLY A 72 -11.56 -10.96 1.43
N MET A 73 -12.29 -10.36 2.37
CA MET A 73 -12.40 -8.91 2.53
C MET A 73 -11.06 -8.25 2.87
N HIS A 74 -10.25 -8.88 3.72
CA HIS A 74 -8.96 -8.36 4.15
C HIS A 74 -7.92 -8.36 3.02
N TYR A 75 -7.84 -9.44 2.23
CA TYR A 75 -6.90 -9.57 1.13
C TYR A 75 -7.39 -8.92 -0.17
N ILE A 76 -8.68 -8.60 -0.29
CA ILE A 76 -9.28 -7.90 -1.44
C ILE A 76 -9.01 -8.66 -2.76
N GLN A 77 -8.98 -10.00 -2.69
CA GLN A 77 -8.59 -10.84 -3.83
C GLN A 77 -9.70 -11.06 -4.86
N PHE A 78 -10.92 -10.59 -4.60
CA PHE A 78 -12.04 -10.70 -5.55
C PHE A 78 -11.81 -9.83 -6.79
N ARG A 79 -12.16 -10.33 -7.98
CA ARG A 79 -12.04 -9.66 -9.28
C ARG A 79 -13.26 -8.77 -9.56
N HIS A 80 -13.50 -7.80 -8.67
CA HIS A 80 -14.59 -6.85 -8.82
C HIS A 80 -14.07 -5.42 -8.72
N TRP A 81 -13.91 -4.74 -9.87
CA TRP A 81 -13.24 -3.44 -9.98
C TRP A 81 -13.89 -2.36 -9.11
N THR A 82 -15.21 -2.19 -9.21
CA THR A 82 -15.95 -1.17 -8.44
C THR A 82 -15.77 -1.35 -6.93
N LEU A 83 -15.89 -2.59 -6.45
CA LEU A 83 -15.77 -2.91 -5.03
C LEU A 83 -14.34 -2.66 -4.51
N ARG A 84 -13.31 -2.93 -5.33
CA ARG A 84 -11.91 -2.58 -4.98
C ARG A 84 -11.71 -1.08 -4.81
N TRP A 85 -12.31 -0.26 -5.69
CA TRP A 85 -12.23 1.21 -5.56
C TRP A 85 -13.02 1.77 -4.38
N VAL A 86 -14.20 1.22 -4.09
CA VAL A 86 -14.94 1.56 -2.87
C VAL A 86 -14.11 1.24 -1.63
N TYR A 87 -13.49 0.05 -1.58
CA TYR A 87 -12.64 -0.36 -0.47
C TYR A 87 -11.39 0.54 -0.34
N PHE A 88 -10.77 0.89 -1.46
CA PHE A 88 -9.66 1.84 -1.51
C PHE A 88 -10.06 3.23 -0.97
N ALA A 89 -11.21 3.76 -1.41
CA ALA A 89 -11.69 5.07 -0.98
C ALA A 89 -12.07 5.08 0.52
N LEU A 90 -12.70 4.01 1.02
CA LEU A 90 -12.99 3.84 2.45
C LEU A 90 -11.71 3.74 3.28
N GLY A 91 -10.73 2.95 2.81
CA GLY A 91 -9.41 2.86 3.44
C GLY A 91 -8.70 4.21 3.49
N LEU A 92 -8.67 4.93 2.38
CA LEU A 92 -8.07 6.27 2.30
C LEU A 92 -8.79 7.25 3.25
N SER A 93 -10.11 7.22 3.31
CA SER A 93 -10.91 8.03 4.23
C SER A 93 -10.60 7.71 5.69
N GLY A 94 -10.41 6.43 6.02
CA GLY A 94 -9.94 5.98 7.33
C GLY A 94 -8.55 6.54 7.67
N CYS A 95 -7.61 6.52 6.72
CA CYS A 95 -6.30 7.14 6.90
C CYS A 95 -6.39 8.66 7.14
N VAL A 96 -7.25 9.38 6.41
CA VAL A 96 -7.47 10.81 6.62
C VAL A 96 -8.06 11.08 8.00
N MET A 97 -9.06 10.31 8.43
CA MET A 97 -9.69 10.44 9.75
C MET A 97 -8.68 10.21 10.89
N ILE A 98 -7.88 9.14 10.82
CA ILE A 98 -6.84 8.85 11.81
C ILE A 98 -5.76 9.93 11.79
N GLY A 99 -5.30 10.33 10.60
CA GLY A 99 -4.26 11.34 10.43
C GLY A 99 -4.67 12.71 10.99
N THR A 100 -5.89 13.16 10.69
CA THR A 100 -6.45 14.42 11.21
C THR A 100 -6.61 14.39 12.74
N GLY A 101 -7.16 13.30 13.30
CA GLY A 101 -7.25 13.13 14.74
C GLY A 101 -5.89 13.18 15.43
N PHE A 102 -4.88 12.54 14.83
CA PHE A 102 -3.52 12.55 15.34
C PHE A 102 -2.87 13.95 15.27
N LEU A 103 -3.10 14.72 14.21
CA LEU A 103 -2.63 16.11 14.09
C LEU A 103 -3.28 17.04 15.13
N PHE A 104 -4.59 16.91 15.38
CA PHE A 104 -5.26 17.68 16.42
C PHE A 104 -4.73 17.34 17.82
N TRP A 105 -4.51 16.06 18.09
CA TRP A 105 -3.91 15.61 19.34
C TRP A 105 -2.49 16.17 19.51
N LEU A 106 -1.69 16.16 18.45
CA LEU A 106 -0.33 16.73 18.45
C LEU A 106 -0.34 18.22 18.78
N GLU A 107 -1.23 19.00 18.16
CA GLU A 107 -1.33 20.45 18.41
C GLU A 107 -1.82 20.76 19.84
N SER A 108 -2.80 20.00 20.35
CA SER A 108 -3.24 20.10 21.75
C SER A 108 -2.10 19.77 22.72
N ARG A 109 -1.33 18.72 22.43
CA ARG A 109 -0.18 18.30 23.24
C ARG A 109 0.94 19.34 23.21
N ARG A 110 1.20 19.93 22.05
CA ARG A 110 2.18 21.01 21.85
C ARG A 110 1.86 22.20 22.75
N LYS A 111 0.63 22.71 22.72
CA LYS A 111 0.18 23.82 23.59
C LYS A 111 0.40 23.52 25.06
N ARG A 112 -0.03 22.33 25.53
CA ARG A 112 0.12 21.92 26.93
C ARG A 112 1.58 21.83 27.38
N HIS A 113 2.45 21.22 26.58
CA HIS A 113 3.87 21.11 26.92
C HIS A 113 4.60 22.45 26.86
N THR A 114 4.23 23.35 25.94
CA THR A 114 4.76 24.72 25.92
C THR A 114 4.38 25.48 27.19
N GLN A 115 3.13 25.36 27.66
CA GLN A 115 2.71 25.95 28.94
C GLN A 115 3.47 25.35 30.14
N GLN A 116 3.77 24.05 30.10
CA GLN A 116 4.47 23.32 31.16
C GLN A 116 6.00 23.35 31.04
N LYS A 117 6.56 24.07 30.04
CA LYS A 117 8.01 24.12 29.72
C LYS A 117 8.68 22.75 29.56
N LEU A 118 7.95 21.75 29.08
CA LEU A 118 8.46 20.38 28.89
C LEU A 118 9.14 20.23 27.52
N ALA A 119 10.30 19.56 27.49
CA ALA A 119 11.06 19.32 26.25
C ALA A 119 10.49 18.19 25.36
N GLY A 120 9.51 17.42 25.87
CA GLY A 120 8.99 16.21 25.24
C GLY A 120 8.25 16.40 23.91
N VAL A 121 7.85 17.64 23.58
CA VAL A 121 7.16 17.95 22.31
C VAL A 121 7.97 17.52 21.10
N ARG A 122 9.30 17.68 21.15
CA ARG A 122 10.18 17.41 20.01
C ARG A 122 10.17 15.94 19.60
N VAL A 123 10.18 15.06 20.58
CA VAL A 123 10.17 13.61 20.36
C VAL A 123 8.86 13.22 19.69
N VAL A 124 7.74 13.71 20.25
CA VAL A 124 6.38 13.42 19.76
C VAL A 124 6.17 14.00 18.35
N GLU A 125 6.62 15.22 18.08
CA GLU A 125 6.51 15.85 16.76
C GLU A 125 7.33 15.10 15.70
N GLY A 126 8.56 14.71 16.00
CA GLY A 126 9.36 13.93 15.05
C GLY A 126 8.83 12.52 14.81
N LEU A 127 8.32 11.85 15.86
CA LEU A 127 7.60 10.59 15.71
C LEU A 127 6.38 10.75 14.81
N ALA A 128 5.63 11.83 14.98
CA ALA A 128 4.43 12.09 14.20
C ALA A 128 4.75 12.31 12.71
N ILE A 129 5.77 13.10 12.42
CA ILE A 129 6.21 13.37 11.05
C ILE A 129 6.75 12.09 10.40
N GLY A 130 7.64 11.37 11.08
CA GLY A 130 8.23 10.14 10.53
C GLY A 130 7.21 9.01 10.32
N SER A 131 6.19 8.91 11.18
CA SER A 131 5.12 7.91 11.02
C SER A 131 4.07 8.26 9.98
N THR A 132 3.96 9.54 9.57
CA THR A 132 2.95 9.99 8.60
C THR A 132 3.55 10.31 7.23
N THR A 133 4.38 11.34 7.12
CA THR A 133 5.05 11.68 5.85
C THR A 133 6.27 10.81 5.60
N GLY A 134 6.99 10.42 6.65
CA GLY A 134 8.18 9.57 6.52
C GLY A 134 7.87 8.19 5.91
N ILE A 135 6.76 7.55 6.30
CA ILE A 135 6.37 6.25 5.74
C ILE A 135 5.95 6.36 4.26
N ILE A 136 5.29 7.46 3.88
CA ILE A 136 4.92 7.71 2.47
C ILE A 136 6.19 7.90 1.64
N LEU A 137 7.14 8.69 2.14
CA LEU A 137 8.42 8.91 1.46
C LEU A 137 9.23 7.61 1.31
N ALA A 138 9.25 6.76 2.34
CA ALA A 138 9.90 5.45 2.30
C ALA A 138 9.27 4.53 1.24
N THR A 139 7.93 4.50 1.13
CA THR A 139 7.22 3.74 0.09
C THR A 139 7.58 4.25 -1.31
N LEU A 140 7.68 5.56 -1.50
CA LEU A 140 8.11 6.12 -2.79
C LEU A 140 9.57 5.79 -3.11
N ALA A 141 10.45 5.83 -2.12
CA ALA A 141 11.83 5.40 -2.28
C ALA A 141 11.94 3.93 -2.67
N PHE A 142 11.08 3.06 -2.14
CA PHE A 142 10.97 1.67 -2.56
C PHE A 142 10.63 1.56 -4.06
N PHE A 143 9.64 2.33 -4.56
CA PHE A 143 9.30 2.32 -5.99
C PHE A 143 10.43 2.86 -6.88
N VAL A 144 11.11 3.92 -6.44
CA VAL A 144 12.27 4.47 -7.13
C VAL A 144 13.41 3.45 -7.16
N ALA A 145 13.72 2.81 -6.03
CA ALA A 145 14.73 1.75 -5.94
C ALA A 145 14.39 0.57 -6.84
N ASN A 146 13.12 0.14 -6.86
CA ASN A 146 12.65 -0.95 -7.71
C ASN A 146 12.89 -0.66 -9.21
N ARG A 147 12.86 0.61 -9.64
CA ARG A 147 13.16 0.99 -11.03
C ARG A 147 14.66 1.16 -11.31
N LEU A 148 15.42 1.63 -10.33
CA LEU A 148 16.87 1.87 -10.50
C LEU A 148 17.72 0.61 -10.34
N LEU A 149 17.26 -0.37 -9.55
CA LEU A 149 18.00 -1.60 -9.32
C LEU A 149 17.97 -2.51 -10.55
N PRO A 150 19.14 -2.93 -11.07
CA PRO A 150 19.23 -3.90 -12.16
C PRO A 150 18.55 -5.24 -11.82
N ALA A 151 17.93 -5.86 -12.82
CA ALA A 151 17.19 -7.11 -12.63
C ALA A 151 18.06 -8.32 -12.20
N GLY A 152 19.37 -8.30 -12.52
CA GLY A 152 20.30 -9.41 -12.26
C GLY A 152 21.09 -9.30 -10.95
N ILE A 153 20.81 -8.31 -10.09
CA ILE A 153 21.48 -8.21 -8.80
C ILE A 153 20.99 -9.31 -7.85
N GLU A 154 21.93 -9.99 -7.21
CA GLU A 154 21.64 -10.92 -6.12
C GLU A 154 20.95 -10.21 -4.95
N ASP A 155 19.96 -10.86 -4.36
CA ASP A 155 19.23 -10.37 -3.19
C ASP A 155 18.58 -8.97 -3.37
N ARG A 156 18.16 -8.67 -4.60
CA ARG A 156 17.46 -7.42 -4.95
C ARG A 156 16.28 -7.11 -4.02
N ALA A 157 15.49 -8.12 -3.64
CA ALA A 157 14.34 -7.92 -2.76
C ALA A 157 14.76 -7.33 -1.41
N SER A 158 15.86 -7.80 -0.83
CA SER A 158 16.38 -7.26 0.43
C SER A 158 16.89 -5.83 0.26
N LEU A 159 17.55 -5.52 -0.87
CA LEU A 159 18.00 -4.15 -1.16
C LEU A 159 16.82 -3.15 -1.24
N GLU A 160 15.71 -3.55 -1.86
CA GLU A 160 14.50 -2.73 -1.93
C GLU A 160 13.92 -2.47 -0.52
N VAL A 161 13.88 -3.51 0.34
CA VAL A 161 13.47 -3.38 1.75
C VAL A 161 14.43 -2.48 2.54
N TRP A 162 15.74 -2.62 2.33
CA TRP A 162 16.73 -1.75 2.97
C TRP A 162 16.56 -0.30 2.54
N ALA A 163 16.31 -0.02 1.26
CA ALA A 163 16.04 1.32 0.77
C ALA A 163 14.82 1.93 1.48
N PHE A 164 13.75 1.17 1.64
CA PHE A 164 12.58 1.57 2.42
C PHE A 164 12.96 1.90 3.88
N CYS A 165 13.59 0.95 4.58
CA CYS A 165 13.92 1.09 6.00
C CYS A 165 14.86 2.27 6.27
N VAL A 166 15.89 2.45 5.44
CA VAL A 166 16.87 3.53 5.58
C VAL A 166 16.19 4.89 5.36
N VAL A 167 15.37 5.03 4.31
CA VAL A 167 14.65 6.29 4.06
C VAL A 167 13.64 6.58 5.16
N TRP A 168 13.01 5.54 5.72
CA TRP A 168 12.07 5.72 6.81
C TRP A 168 12.73 6.21 8.10
N ILE A 169 13.84 5.59 8.50
CA ILE A 169 14.66 6.03 9.65
C ILE A 169 15.20 7.44 9.41
N ALA A 170 15.71 7.71 8.20
CA ALA A 170 16.16 9.04 7.81
C ALA A 170 15.02 10.07 7.90
N GLY A 171 13.77 9.68 7.62
CA GLY A 171 12.58 10.49 7.82
C GLY A 171 12.37 10.92 9.28
N PHE A 172 12.53 10.02 10.25
CA PHE A 172 12.47 10.37 11.67
C PHE A 172 13.62 11.29 12.08
N LEU A 173 14.85 10.94 11.69
CA LEU A 173 16.05 11.74 11.99
C LEU A 173 15.92 13.17 11.43
N HIS A 174 15.51 13.28 10.16
CA HIS A 174 15.23 14.55 9.50
C HIS A 174 14.19 15.36 10.27
N ALA A 175 13.11 14.73 10.75
CA ALA A 175 12.07 15.41 11.50
C ALA A 175 12.58 15.99 12.84
N TRP A 176 13.44 15.26 13.56
CA TRP A 176 14.04 15.75 14.79
C TRP A 176 15.09 16.86 14.55
N LEU A 177 15.78 16.83 13.42
CA LEU A 177 16.79 17.84 13.03
C LEU A 177 16.15 19.14 12.50
N ARG A 178 15.13 19.05 11.64
CA ARG A 178 14.52 20.18 10.92
C ARG A 178 13.30 20.76 11.62
N ARG A 179 13.55 21.53 12.69
CA ARG A 179 12.53 22.20 13.50
C ARG A 179 11.57 23.06 12.68
N GLY A 180 10.26 22.81 12.80
CA GLY A 180 9.18 23.63 12.24
C GLY A 180 9.05 23.61 10.70
N LYS A 181 10.03 23.07 9.98
CA LYS A 181 10.01 22.92 8.51
C LYS A 181 9.89 21.48 8.03
N ALA A 182 10.14 20.50 8.90
CA ALA A 182 10.16 19.10 8.54
C ALA A 182 8.90 18.61 7.80
N TRP A 183 7.71 19.08 8.19
CA TRP A 183 6.46 18.79 7.47
C TRP A 183 6.49 19.26 6.01
N ALA A 184 6.96 20.49 5.76
CA ALA A 184 7.02 21.05 4.41
C ALA A 184 8.13 20.39 3.58
N ASP A 185 9.30 20.19 4.19
CA ASP A 185 10.46 19.58 3.54
C ASP A 185 10.16 18.13 3.12
N GLN A 186 9.52 17.32 3.99
CA GLN A 186 9.12 15.96 3.63
C GLN A 186 7.98 15.94 2.61
N ALA A 187 7.03 16.88 2.68
CA ALA A 187 5.98 16.99 1.67
C ALA A 187 6.55 17.34 0.27
N TRP A 188 7.58 18.20 0.19
CA TRP A 188 8.32 18.43 -1.05
C TRP A 188 9.06 17.18 -1.53
N ALA A 189 9.70 16.46 -0.62
CA ALA A 189 10.38 15.21 -0.96
C ALA A 189 9.40 14.15 -1.52
N ILE A 190 8.20 14.03 -0.93
CA ILE A 190 7.14 13.15 -1.43
C ILE A 190 6.70 13.58 -2.83
N ALA A 191 6.50 14.89 -3.06
CA ALA A 191 6.13 15.40 -4.37
C ALA A 191 7.18 15.07 -5.45
N GLY A 192 8.46 15.32 -5.13
CA GLY A 192 9.57 14.99 -6.01
C GLY A 192 9.72 13.50 -6.27
N ALA A 193 9.67 12.67 -5.22
CA ALA A 193 9.81 11.22 -5.34
C ALA A 193 8.65 10.57 -6.09
N GLY A 194 7.42 11.08 -5.92
CA GLY A 194 6.25 10.62 -6.67
C GLY A 194 6.37 10.91 -8.17
N LEU A 195 6.79 12.13 -8.53
CA LEU A 195 7.07 12.47 -9.93
C LEU A 195 8.23 11.64 -10.49
N LEU A 196 9.30 11.48 -9.72
CA LEU A 196 10.47 10.70 -10.11
C LEU A 196 10.10 9.24 -10.38
N ALA A 197 9.26 8.62 -9.55
CA ALA A 197 8.80 7.25 -9.77
C ALA A 197 8.07 7.08 -11.11
N VAL A 198 7.19 8.02 -11.47
CA VAL A 198 6.45 8.01 -12.75
C VAL A 198 7.39 8.22 -13.93
N VAL A 199 8.33 9.17 -13.82
CA VAL A 199 9.33 9.43 -14.86
C VAL A 199 10.24 8.20 -15.05
N LEU A 200 10.69 7.58 -13.97
CA LEU A 200 11.49 6.36 -14.04
C LEU A 200 10.72 5.20 -14.67
N ASN A 201 9.43 5.04 -14.36
CA ASN A 201 8.61 4.03 -15.02
C ASN A 201 8.54 4.27 -16.54
N ALA A 202 8.29 5.52 -16.95
CA ALA A 202 8.26 5.90 -18.35
C ALA A 202 9.59 5.65 -19.08
N LEU A 203 10.73 5.94 -18.43
CA LEU A 203 12.06 5.80 -19.04
C LEU A 203 12.56 4.35 -19.07
N THR A 204 12.32 3.59 -18.00
CA THR A 204 12.85 2.21 -17.85
C THR A 204 12.03 1.18 -18.59
N THR A 205 10.69 1.34 -18.59
CA THR A 205 9.77 0.38 -19.20
C THR A 205 9.30 0.83 -20.58
N GLY A 206 9.44 2.13 -20.90
CA GLY A 206 8.85 2.74 -22.10
C GLY A 206 7.33 2.93 -22.00
N ASP A 207 6.75 2.66 -20.82
CA ASP A 207 5.32 2.66 -20.55
C ASP A 207 4.90 3.97 -19.88
N HIS A 208 4.99 5.07 -20.64
CA HIS A 208 4.46 6.36 -20.19
C HIS A 208 2.93 6.38 -20.21
N LEU A 209 2.32 7.28 -19.44
CA LEU A 209 0.87 7.33 -19.20
C LEU A 209 0.01 7.28 -20.48
N VAL A 210 0.40 8.01 -21.53
CA VAL A 210 -0.32 8.00 -22.82
C VAL A 210 -0.32 6.60 -23.45
N ARG A 211 0.83 5.91 -23.43
CA ARG A 211 0.98 4.57 -23.98
C ARG A 211 0.22 3.54 -23.17
N THR A 212 0.28 3.62 -21.85
CA THR A 212 -0.40 2.66 -20.98
C THR A 212 -1.91 2.75 -21.11
N VAL A 213 -2.46 3.95 -21.28
CA VAL A 213 -3.89 4.14 -21.59
C VAL A 213 -4.24 3.62 -22.98
N SER A 214 -3.46 3.94 -24.02
CA SER A 214 -3.75 3.49 -25.39
C SER A 214 -3.64 1.97 -25.56
N SER A 215 -2.74 1.34 -24.82
CA SER A 215 -2.46 -0.11 -24.90
C SER A 215 -3.30 -0.95 -23.93
N GLY A 216 -4.24 -0.34 -23.19
CA GLY A 216 -5.10 -1.06 -22.24
C GLY A 216 -4.42 -1.53 -20.95
N LEU A 217 -3.23 -1.00 -20.62
CA LEU A 217 -2.47 -1.30 -19.40
C LEU A 217 -3.01 -0.47 -18.21
N TRP A 218 -4.30 -0.62 -17.90
CA TRP A 218 -5.02 0.19 -16.91
C TRP A 218 -4.43 0.14 -15.50
N SER A 219 -3.81 -0.98 -15.11
CA SER A 219 -3.16 -1.11 -13.80
C SER A 219 -1.94 -0.19 -13.68
N VAL A 220 -1.13 -0.08 -14.73
CA VAL A 220 0.06 0.78 -14.76
C VAL A 220 -0.36 2.24 -14.81
N ALA A 221 -1.31 2.58 -15.70
CA ALA A 221 -1.87 3.92 -15.78
C ALA A 221 -2.50 4.37 -14.45
N GLY A 222 -3.25 3.49 -13.78
CA GLY A 222 -3.86 3.76 -12.48
C GLY A 222 -2.82 4.04 -11.40
N MET A 223 -1.72 3.30 -11.37
CA MET A 223 -0.62 3.53 -10.44
C MET A 223 0.05 4.89 -10.68
N ASP A 224 0.38 5.20 -11.93
CA ASP A 224 0.98 6.49 -12.30
C ASP A 224 0.04 7.67 -11.92
N LEU A 225 -1.27 7.53 -12.15
CA LEU A 225 -2.24 8.55 -11.77
C LEU A 225 -2.30 8.77 -10.24
N VAL A 226 -2.27 7.70 -9.45
CA VAL A 226 -2.25 7.80 -7.98
C VAL A 226 -0.96 8.46 -7.49
N LEU A 227 0.19 8.13 -8.08
CA LEU A 227 1.48 8.76 -7.77
C LEU A 227 1.49 10.25 -8.12
N LEU A 228 0.99 10.63 -9.31
CA LEU A 228 0.88 12.02 -9.72
C LEU A 228 -0.09 12.81 -8.84
N ALA A 229 -1.27 12.25 -8.54
CA ALA A 229 -2.24 12.88 -7.65
C ALA A 229 -1.64 13.09 -6.25
N GLY A 230 -0.97 12.07 -5.70
CA GLY A 230 -0.24 12.17 -4.44
C GLY A 230 0.84 13.23 -4.46
N ALA A 231 1.62 13.31 -5.55
CA ALA A 231 2.67 14.32 -5.72
C ALA A 231 2.10 15.74 -5.76
N VAL A 232 0.99 15.96 -6.46
CA VAL A 232 0.29 17.24 -6.51
C VAL A 232 -0.23 17.63 -5.12
N ILE A 233 -0.91 16.72 -4.42
CA ILE A 233 -1.42 16.98 -3.07
C ILE A 233 -0.29 17.30 -2.09
N ALA A 234 0.82 16.55 -2.16
CA ALA A 234 2.00 16.77 -1.34
C ALA A 234 2.67 18.12 -1.65
N GLY A 235 2.84 18.46 -2.93
CA GLY A 235 3.39 19.75 -3.36
C GLY A 235 2.53 20.94 -2.95
N LEU A 236 1.21 20.85 -3.10
CA LEU A 236 0.27 21.88 -2.63
C LEU A 236 0.32 22.04 -1.11
N SER A 237 0.42 20.93 -0.38
CA SER A 237 0.56 20.93 1.08
C SER A 237 1.87 21.57 1.51
N ALA A 238 2.98 21.20 0.87
CA ALA A 238 4.31 21.76 1.12
C ALA A 238 4.32 23.28 0.87
N TRP A 239 3.78 23.72 -0.27
CA TRP A 239 3.66 25.14 -0.60
C TRP A 239 2.85 25.93 0.44
N ARG A 240 1.69 25.40 0.87
CA ARG A 240 0.86 26.04 1.90
C ARG A 240 1.60 26.14 3.24
N LEU A 241 2.32 25.09 3.64
CA LEU A 241 3.10 25.07 4.88
C LEU A 241 4.28 26.04 4.83
N SER A 242 5.04 26.06 3.73
CA SER A 242 6.15 26.99 3.52
C SER A 242 5.70 28.45 3.53
N ARG A 243 4.57 28.78 2.89
CA ARG A 243 4.01 30.14 2.88
C ARG A 243 3.58 30.58 4.28
N LYS A 244 2.91 29.72 5.04
CA LYS A 244 2.53 30.02 6.44
C LYS A 244 3.76 30.29 7.31
N ALA A 245 4.81 29.49 7.16
CA ALA A 245 6.07 29.68 7.88
C ALA A 245 6.77 31.00 7.50
N ALA A 246 6.78 31.36 6.22
CA ALA A 246 7.34 32.62 5.74
C ALA A 246 6.57 33.84 6.27
N LEU A 247 5.24 33.80 6.23
CA LEU A 247 4.38 34.88 6.74
C LEU A 247 4.57 35.08 8.26
N ALA A 248 4.62 33.98 9.03
CA ALA A 248 4.86 34.06 10.48
C ALA A 248 6.22 34.72 10.79
N LYS A 249 7.26 34.41 10.02
CA LYS A 249 8.59 35.02 10.17
C LYS A 249 8.57 36.52 9.85
N HIS A 250 7.84 36.93 8.82
CA HIS A 250 7.71 38.35 8.45
C HIS A 250 7.00 39.16 9.55
N LEU A 251 5.89 38.65 10.09
CA LEU A 251 5.13 39.32 11.16
C LEU A 251 5.94 39.45 12.46
N SER A 252 6.74 38.44 12.81
CA SER A 252 7.63 38.53 13.98
C SER A 252 8.77 39.53 13.78
N GLY A 253 9.29 39.67 12.55
CA GLY A 253 10.36 40.61 12.23
C GLY A 253 9.88 42.06 12.26
N SER A 254 8.69 42.34 11.73
CA SER A 254 8.10 43.69 11.79
C SER A 254 7.78 44.14 13.22
N ALA A 255 7.40 43.22 14.12
CA ALA A 255 7.12 43.53 15.52
C ALA A 255 8.37 43.74 16.39
N GLN A 256 9.57 43.35 15.92
CA GLN A 256 10.85 43.60 16.61
C GLN A 256 11.52 44.91 16.19
N HIS A 257 11.05 45.53 15.10
CA HIS A 257 11.56 46.80 14.58
C HIS A 257 10.62 47.99 14.80
N ALA A 258 9.47 47.76 15.45
CA ALA A 258 8.53 48.78 15.92
C ALA A 258 8.68 48.93 17.44
#